data_AF-A0A2G1ZUE7-F1
#
_entry.id   AF-A0A2G1ZUE7-F1
#
_cell.length_a   1.000
_cell.length_b   1.000
_cell.length_c   1.000
_cell.angle_alpha   90.00
_cell.angle_beta   90.00
_cell.angle_gamma   90.00
#
_symmetry.space_group_name_H-M   'P 1'
#
loop_
_entity.id
_entity.type
_entity.pdbx_description
1 polymer ?
#
loop_
_entity_poly.entity_id
_entity_poly.type
_entity_poly.pdbx_seq_one_letter_code
_entity_poly.pdbx_strand_id
1 'polypeptide(L)' 'MSDAKNTRKEGKPTLPSTIKLELDTNPFLRAHCDDIKAAAEDYSGTPLTSDVDVFAAIREKKNNF' A
#
# COMPACT_ATOMS: atom_id res chain seq x y z
N MET A 1 -19.71 -1.27 -4.93
CA MET A 1 -18.41 -0.58 -4.79
C MET A 1 -17.71 -0.68 -6.12
N SER A 2 -17.39 0.44 -6.75
CA SER A 2 -16.84 0.47 -8.11
C SER A 2 -15.37 0.07 -8.07
N ASP A 3 -15.02 -1.09 -8.64
CA ASP A 3 -13.64 -1.51 -8.79
C ASP A 3 -12.85 -0.51 -9.63
N ALA A 4 -11.73 0.01 -9.12
CA ALA A 4 -10.86 0.96 -9.81
C ALA A 4 -10.44 0.50 -11.23
N LYS A 5 -10.45 -0.82 -11.45
CA LYS A 5 -10.17 -1.47 -12.74
C LYS A 5 -11.26 -1.21 -13.78
N ASN A 6 -12.53 -1.13 -13.37
CA ASN A 6 -13.66 -0.85 -14.26
C ASN A 6 -13.76 0.65 -14.57
N THR A 7 -13.56 1.51 -13.57
CA THR A 7 -13.57 2.98 -13.76
C THR A 7 -12.46 3.43 -14.72
N ARG A 8 -11.26 2.83 -14.64
CA ARG A 8 -10.18 3.09 -15.61
C ARG A 8 -10.51 2.64 -17.04
N LYS A 9 -11.17 1.49 -17.21
CA LYS A 9 -11.58 1.01 -18.54
C LYS A 9 -12.60 1.93 -19.21
N GLU A 10 -13.45 2.57 -18.41
CA GLU A 10 -14.45 3.53 -18.89
C GLU A 10 -13.91 4.96 -19.05
N GLY A 11 -12.60 5.18 -18.85
CA GLY A 11 -11.98 6.51 -18.92
C GLY A 11 -12.44 7.47 -17.82
N LYS A 12 -13.11 6.97 -16.78
CA LYS A 12 -13.63 7.77 -15.67
C LYS A 12 -12.59 7.92 -14.57
N PRO A 13 -12.53 9.07 -13.88
CA PRO A 13 -11.64 9.26 -12.75
C PRO A 13 -11.96 8.25 -11.63
N THR A 14 -10.91 7.76 -10.96
CA THR A 14 -11.01 6.86 -9.78
C THR A 14 -11.07 7.64 -8.46
N LEU A 15 -11.19 8.96 -8.57
CA LEU A 15 -11.27 9.90 -7.46
C LEU A 15 -12.60 10.66 -7.52
N PRO A 16 -13.15 11.08 -6.37
CA PRO A 16 -12.57 10.97 -5.02
C PRO A 16 -12.73 9.57 -4.38
N SER A 17 -11.76 9.14 -3.57
CA SER A 17 -11.88 7.98 -2.67
C SER A 17 -12.32 8.42 -1.27
N THR A 18 -12.58 7.46 -0.36
CA THR A 18 -12.93 7.75 1.04
C THR A 18 -11.76 7.36 1.96
N ILE A 19 -11.58 8.06 3.08
CA ILE A 19 -10.53 7.75 4.07
C ILE A 19 -10.62 6.30 4.55
N LYS A 20 -11.84 5.77 4.74
CA LYS A 20 -12.05 4.37 5.10
C LYS A 20 -11.46 3.41 4.06
N LEU A 21 -11.72 3.66 2.78
CA LEU A 21 -11.17 2.86 1.69
C LEU A 21 -9.64 2.96 1.63
N GLU A 22 -9.08 4.15 1.87
CA GLU A 22 -7.62 4.34 1.95
C GLU A 22 -7.02 3.55 3.13
N LEU A 23 -7.63 3.56 4.31
CA LEU A 23 -7.16 2.77 5.45
C LEU A 23 -7.21 1.26 5.18
N ASP A 24 -8.22 0.78 4.46
CA ASP A 24 -8.39 -0.65 4.15
C ASP A 24 -7.43 -1.12 3.03
N THR A 25 -7.11 -0.25 2.07
CA THR A 25 -6.43 -0.66 0.82
C THR A 25 -5.04 -0.06 0.60
N ASN A 26 -4.73 1.07 1.23
CA ASN A 26 -3.47 1.77 0.98
C ASN A 26 -2.33 1.17 1.81
N PRO A 27 -1.32 0.54 1.18
CA PRO A 27 -0.24 -0.12 1.91
C PRO A 27 0.60 0.86 2.74
N PHE A 28 0.62 2.16 2.39
CA PHE A 28 1.33 3.18 3.16
C PHE A 28 0.66 3.52 4.49
N LEU A 29 -0.67 3.44 4.56
CA LEU A 29 -1.42 3.68 5.80
C LEU A 29 -1.49 2.44 6.69
N ARG A 30 -1.12 1.28 6.14
CA ARG A 30 -1.15 -0.03 6.80
C ARG A 30 0.23 -0.52 7.21
N ALA A 31 1.24 0.35 7.30
CA ALA A 31 2.61 -0.01 7.68
C ALA A 31 2.70 -0.67 9.08
N HIS A 32 1.74 -0.41 9.95
CA HIS A 32 1.62 -1.02 11.28
C HIS A 32 0.98 -2.42 11.29
N CYS A 33 0.46 -2.90 10.16
CA CYS A 33 -0.13 -4.24 10.06
C CYS A 33 0.96 -5.29 9.85
N ASP A 34 0.87 -6.42 10.57
CA ASP A 34 1.83 -7.53 10.47
C ASP A 34 1.98 -8.07 9.03
N ASP A 35 0.88 -8.15 8.27
CA ASP A 35 0.91 -8.59 6.87
C ASP A 35 1.77 -7.70 5.98
N ILE A 36 1.72 -6.39 6.22
CA ILE A 36 2.46 -5.38 5.45
C ILE A 36 3.92 -5.37 5.88
N LYS A 37 4.18 -5.54 7.18
CA LYS A 37 5.52 -5.73 7.72
C LYS A 37 6.19 -6.97 7.13
N ALA A 38 5.52 -8.11 7.12
CA ALA A 38 6.06 -9.34 6.53
C ALA A 38 6.42 -9.17 5.04
N ALA A 39 5.55 -8.50 4.27
CA ALA A 39 5.82 -8.20 2.85
C ALA A 39 6.98 -7.21 2.64
N ALA A 40 7.22 -6.32 3.61
CA ALA A 40 8.33 -5.38 3.59
C ALA A 40 9.65 -6.05 3.99
N GLU A 41 9.63 -6.94 4.98
CA GLU A 41 10.76 -7.76 5.41
C GLU A 41 11.22 -8.74 4.31
N ASP A 42 10.27 -9.36 3.61
CA ASP A 42 10.57 -10.23 2.45
C ASP A 42 11.27 -9.45 1.33
N TYR A 43 10.88 -8.20 1.11
CA TYR A 43 11.53 -7.32 0.12
C TYR A 43 12.90 -6.80 0.60
N SER A 44 13.02 -6.36 1.85
CA SER A 44 14.27 -5.83 2.40
C SER A 44 15.30 -6.91 2.73
N GLY A 45 14.88 -8.18 2.79
CA GLY A 45 15.71 -9.32 3.19
C GLY A 45 16.17 -9.24 4.65
N THR A 46 15.58 -8.35 5.46
CA THR A 46 15.97 -8.10 6.85
C THR A 46 14.75 -7.82 7.73
N PRO A 47 14.76 -8.25 9.01
CA PRO A 47 13.69 -7.92 9.94
C PRO A 47 13.59 -6.40 10.15
N LEU A 48 12.37 -5.86 10.11
CA LEU A 48 12.10 -4.45 10.29
C LEU A 48 11.53 -4.24 11.70
N THR A 49 12.11 -3.33 12.47
CA THR A 49 11.76 -3.18 13.89
C THR A 49 10.81 -2.02 14.16
N SER A 50 10.67 -1.10 13.21
CA SER A 50 9.77 0.05 13.31
C SER A 50 8.83 0.19 12.12
N ASP A 51 7.65 0.75 12.36
CA ASP A 51 6.68 1.08 11.30
C ASP A 51 7.26 2.06 10.26
N VAL A 52 8.23 2.89 10.68
CA VAL A 52 8.94 3.82 9.81
C VAL A 52 9.83 3.05 8.82
N ASP A 53 10.54 2.02 9.29
CA ASP A 53 11.37 1.18 8.42
C ASP A 53 10.50 0.37 7.45
N VAL A 54 9.35 -0.13 7.92
CA VAL A 54 8.34 -0.80 7.08
C VAL A 54 7.83 0.14 6.00
N PHE A 55 7.47 1.38 6.35
CA PHE A 55 7.05 2.39 5.38
C PHE A 55 8.14 2.69 4.34
N ALA A 56 9.38 2.86 4.78
CA ALA A 56 10.52 3.13 3.90
C ALA A 56 10.75 1.97 2.91
N ALA A 57 10.73 0.72 3.39
CA ALA A 57 10.89 -0.46 2.56
C ALA A 57 9.76 -0.61 1.52
N ILE A 58 8.51 -0.35 1.89
CA ILE A 58 7.37 -0.36 0.95
C ILE A 58 7.52 0.74 -0.10
N ARG A 59 8.03 1.91 0.31
CA ARG A 59 8.25 3.02 -0.62
C ARG A 59 9.35 2.70 -1.63
N GLU A 60 10.47 2.15 -1.17
CA GLU A 60 11.56 1.64 -2.02
C GLU A 60 11.04 0.59 -3.01
N LYS A 61 10.27 -0.38 -2.51
CA LYS A 61 9.64 -1.39 -3.36
C LYS A 61 8.79 -0.76 -4.45
N LYS A 62 7.95 0.22 -4.12
CA LYS A 62 7.08 0.92 -5.08
C LYS A 62 7.85 1.87 -6.02
N ASN A 63 9.04 2.32 -5.66
CA ASN A 63 9.91 3.09 -6.55
C ASN A 63 10.56 2.19 -7.61
N ASN A 64 10.86 0.94 -7.25
CA ASN A 64 11.56 -0.03 -8.10
C ASN A 64 10.61 -0.98 -8.87
N PHE A 65 9.29 -0.77 -8.79
CA PHE A 65 8.23 -1.63 -9.37
C PHE A 65 7.33 -0.85 -10.33
#